data_AF-A0A2D7ZFG9-F1
#
_entry.id   AF-A0A2D7ZFG9-F1
#
_cell.length_a   1.000
_cell.length_b   1.000
_cell.length_c   1.000
_cell.angle_alpha   90.00
_cell.angle_beta   90.00
_cell.angle_gamma   90.00
#
_symmetry.space_group_name_H-M   'P 1'
#
loop_
_entity.id
_entity.type
_entity.pdbx_description
1 polymer ?
#
loop_
_entity_poly.entity_id
_entity_poly.type
_entity_poly.pdbx_seq_one_letter_code
_entity_poly.pdbx_strand_id
1 'polypeptide(L)'
;MVTSFDMRMAQLDALVAECRDHEPFASAVVRDASNRSNRDWPWWGVEVQQSQVDGADNRRITATITLVSTQAGEPSHFKADWTAQTWYSTSGGQPRTQHGSHEVPWDDPTADMLIAAVDRLLTDARAALPSWAKG
;
A
#
# COMPACT_ATOMS: atom_id res chain seq x y z
N MET A 1 -4.83 -21.49 -22.12
CA MET A 1 -4.29 -22.13 -20.90
C MET A 1 -3.90 -20.98 -19.99
N VAL A 2 -4.56 -20.80 -18.85
CA VAL A 2 -4.25 -19.73 -17.88
C VAL A 2 -3.01 -20.18 -17.11
N THR A 3 -1.99 -19.34 -16.99
CA THR A 3 -0.77 -19.71 -16.26
C THR A 3 -1.01 -19.67 -14.75
N SER A 4 -0.20 -20.40 -13.96
CA SER A 4 -0.27 -20.34 -12.49
C SER A 4 -0.10 -18.92 -11.95
N PHE A 5 0.68 -18.09 -12.66
CA PHE A 5 0.84 -16.68 -12.38
C PHE A 5 -0.47 -15.90 -12.55
N ASP A 6 -1.13 -16.03 -13.71
CA ASP A 6 -2.39 -15.32 -14.00
C ASP A 6 -3.49 -15.71 -12.99
N MET A 7 -3.56 -17.00 -12.62
CA MET A 7 -4.47 -17.47 -11.57
C MET A 7 -4.16 -16.81 -10.22
N ARG A 8 -2.87 -16.71 -9.85
CA ARG A 8 -2.46 -16.06 -8.61
C ARG A 8 -2.79 -14.57 -8.59
N MET A 9 -2.58 -13.86 -9.70
CA MET A 9 -2.97 -12.45 -9.82
C MET A 9 -4.48 -12.27 -9.65
N ALA A 10 -5.29 -13.12 -10.31
CA ALA A 10 -6.74 -13.07 -10.18
C ALA A 10 -7.23 -13.32 -8.75
N GLN A 11 -6.58 -14.23 -8.02
CA GLN A 11 -6.87 -14.46 -6.60
C GLN A 11 -6.57 -13.23 -5.74
N LEU A 12 -5.43 -12.57 -5.96
CA LEU A 12 -5.04 -11.38 -5.20
C LEU A 12 -5.90 -10.15 -5.56
N ASP A 13 -6.36 -10.05 -6.81
CA ASP A 13 -7.34 -9.03 -7.20
C ASP A 13 -8.69 -9.24 -6.51
N ALA A 14 -9.16 -10.49 -6.45
CA ALA A 14 -10.38 -10.84 -5.73
C ALA A 14 -10.24 -10.51 -4.24
N LEU A 15 -9.09 -10.81 -3.65
CA LEU A 15 -8.77 -10.48 -2.26
C LEU A 15 -8.89 -8.98 -1.97
N VAL A 16 -8.33 -8.13 -2.85
CA VAL A 16 -8.47 -6.67 -2.71
C VAL A 16 -9.92 -6.24 -2.90
N ALA A 17 -10.66 -6.85 -3.82
CA ALA A 17 -12.07 -6.55 -4.03
C ALA A 17 -12.90 -6.85 -2.77
N GLU A 18 -12.64 -7.96 -2.09
CA GLU A 18 -13.26 -8.31 -0.80
C GLU A 18 -12.98 -7.27 0.29
N CYS A 19 -11.79 -6.65 0.29
CA CYS A 19 -11.42 -5.66 1.30
C CYS A 19 -12.05 -4.27 1.06
N ARG A 20 -12.53 -3.95 -0.16
CA ARG A 20 -12.90 -2.57 -0.55
C ARG A 20 -13.98 -1.92 0.31
N ASP A 21 -14.92 -2.73 0.81
CA ASP A 21 -16.03 -2.24 1.62
C ASP A 21 -15.71 -2.20 3.13
N HIS A 22 -14.47 -2.55 3.51
CA HIS A 22 -14.01 -2.57 4.89
C HIS A 22 -12.99 -1.45 5.16
N GLU A 23 -13.01 -0.88 6.37
CA GLU A 23 -11.92 -0.01 6.81
C GLU A 23 -10.60 -0.81 6.89
N PRO A 24 -9.45 -0.23 6.52
CA PRO A 24 -9.25 1.17 6.11
C PRO A 24 -9.46 1.44 4.60
N PHE A 25 -9.80 0.44 3.79
CA PHE A 25 -9.92 0.57 2.33
C PHE A 25 -11.13 1.44 1.93
N ALA A 26 -12.25 1.32 2.65
CA ALA A 26 -13.48 2.05 2.36
C ALA A 26 -13.33 3.58 2.46
N SER A 27 -12.43 4.06 3.33
CA SER A 27 -12.17 5.49 3.56
C SER A 27 -10.96 6.05 2.80
N ALA A 28 -10.31 5.24 1.97
CA ALA A 28 -9.06 5.57 1.31
C ALA A 28 -9.14 5.46 -0.22
N VAL A 29 -8.19 6.08 -0.90
CA VAL A 29 -7.99 5.84 -2.34
C VAL A 29 -7.20 4.55 -2.50
N VAL A 30 -7.79 3.57 -3.16
CA VAL A 30 -7.16 2.27 -3.45
C VAL A 30 -6.72 2.22 -4.91
N ARG A 31 -5.46 1.85 -5.17
CA ARG A 31 -4.90 1.72 -6.52
C ARG A 31 -4.25 0.36 -6.72
N ASP A 32 -4.45 -0.19 -7.93
CA ASP A 32 -3.65 -1.30 -8.42
C ASP A 32 -2.29 -0.74 -8.87
N ALA A 33 -1.21 -1.22 -8.27
CA ALA A 33 0.15 -0.86 -8.62
C ALA A 33 0.82 -1.92 -9.51
N SER A 34 0.18 -3.05 -9.76
CA SER A 34 0.77 -4.25 -10.37
C SER A 34 1.38 -4.03 -11.76
N ASN A 35 2.52 -4.68 -12.00
CA ASN A 35 3.08 -4.84 -13.34
C ASN A 35 2.77 -6.25 -13.86
N ARG A 36 1.93 -6.33 -14.88
CA ARG A 36 1.51 -7.62 -15.48
C ARG A 36 2.17 -7.86 -16.84
N SER A 37 3.23 -7.12 -17.17
CA SER A 37 3.91 -7.23 -18.45
C SER A 37 4.95 -8.36 -18.44
N ASN A 38 5.16 -8.99 -19.60
CA ASN A 38 6.19 -10.01 -19.79
C ASN A 38 7.61 -9.43 -19.92
N ARG A 39 7.77 -8.10 -19.88
CA ARG A 39 9.03 -7.40 -20.19
C ARG A 39 9.85 -7.12 -18.93
N ASP A 40 9.20 -6.57 -17.92
CA ASP A 40 9.79 -6.26 -16.62
C ASP A 40 9.08 -7.19 -15.64
N TRP A 41 9.81 -8.06 -14.94
CA TRP A 41 9.26 -9.22 -14.22
C TRP A 41 7.94 -8.93 -13.52
N PRO A 42 6.91 -9.75 -13.76
CA PRO A 42 5.57 -9.36 -13.38
C PRO A 42 5.39 -9.49 -11.86
N TRP A 43 4.71 -8.52 -11.27
CA TRP A 43 4.49 -8.40 -9.84
C TRP A 43 3.10 -7.85 -9.55
N TRP A 44 2.58 -8.19 -8.38
CA TRP A 44 1.30 -7.69 -7.90
C TRP A 44 1.52 -6.65 -6.82
N GLY A 45 0.69 -5.61 -6.77
CA GLY A 45 0.71 -4.71 -5.62
C GLY A 45 -0.54 -3.86 -5.51
N VAL A 46 -0.86 -3.48 -4.29
CA VAL A 46 -1.95 -2.58 -3.94
C VAL A 46 -1.41 -1.40 -3.14
N GLU A 47 -1.89 -0.21 -3.48
CA GLU A 47 -1.61 1.03 -2.78
C GLU A 47 -2.90 1.57 -2.16
N VAL A 48 -2.86 1.89 -0.87
CA VAL A 48 -3.95 2.53 -0.13
C VAL A 48 -3.47 3.88 0.38
N GLN A 49 -4.10 4.95 -0.09
CA GLN A 49 -3.66 6.31 0.16
C GLN A 49 -4.74 7.10 0.90
N GLN A 50 -4.36 7.77 1.99
CA GLN A 50 -5.18 8.74 2.68
C GLN A 50 -4.52 10.11 2.61
N SER A 51 -5.32 11.16 2.46
CA SER A 51 -4.82 12.54 2.39
C SER A 51 -5.70 13.44 3.24
N GLN A 52 -5.07 14.41 3.88
CA GLN A 52 -5.73 15.37 4.74
C GLN A 52 -5.20 16.77 4.43
N VAL A 53 -6.10 17.73 4.44
CA VAL A 53 -5.79 19.16 4.33
C VAL A 53 -6.27 19.83 5.61
N ASP A 54 -5.37 20.54 6.28
CA ASP A 54 -5.64 21.28 7.51
C ASP A 54 -5.04 22.69 7.40
N GLY A 55 -5.88 23.67 7.06
CA GLY A 55 -5.43 25.03 6.76
C GLY A 55 -4.42 25.07 5.59
N ALA A 56 -3.20 25.53 5.87
CA ALA A 56 -2.11 25.58 4.88
C ALA A 56 -1.31 24.27 4.79
N ASP A 57 -1.56 23.32 5.71
CA ASP A 57 -0.79 22.09 5.84
C ASP A 57 -1.50 20.97 5.08
N ASN A 58 -0.76 20.35 4.17
CA ASN A 58 -1.21 19.18 3.43
C ASN A 58 -0.43 17.97 3.91
N ARG A 59 -1.15 16.87 4.12
CA ARG A 59 -0.59 15.61 4.59
C ARG A 59 -1.08 14.48 3.71
N ARG A 60 -0.21 13.52 3.45
CA ARG A 60 -0.54 12.28 2.74
C ARG A 60 0.15 11.12 3.41
N ILE A 61 -0.59 10.05 3.64
CA ILE A 61 -0.03 8.77 4.02
C ILE A 61 -0.39 7.74 2.96
N THR A 62 0.52 6.81 2.73
CA THR A 62 0.38 5.75 1.74
C THR A 62 0.83 4.45 2.39
N ALA A 63 0.03 3.41 2.26
CA ALA A 63 0.39 2.03 2.56
C ALA A 63 0.47 1.26 1.24
N THR A 64 1.52 0.47 1.06
CA THR A 64 1.74 -0.32 -0.15
C THR A 64 2.05 -1.75 0.24
N ILE A 65 1.37 -2.71 -0.38
CA ILE A 65 1.67 -4.14 -0.24
C ILE A 65 1.95 -4.70 -1.63
N THR A 66 3.11 -5.34 -1.79
CA THR A 66 3.60 -5.82 -3.08
C THR A 66 4.03 -7.28 -2.95
N LEU A 67 3.54 -8.15 -3.83
CA LEU A 67 4.11 -9.47 -4.06
C LEU A 67 5.26 -9.33 -5.07
N VAL A 68 6.50 -9.46 -4.57
CA VAL A 68 7.69 -9.42 -5.41
C VAL A 68 8.01 -10.82 -5.89
N SER A 69 7.96 -11.03 -7.21
CA SER A 69 8.50 -12.22 -7.86
C SER A 69 9.89 -11.88 -8.42
N THR A 70 10.91 -12.59 -7.96
CA THR A 70 12.31 -12.32 -8.30
C THR A 70 12.82 -13.09 -9.52
N GLN A 71 12.06 -14.06 -10.06
CA GLN A 71 12.22 -14.68 -11.39
C GLN A 71 11.23 -15.85 -11.52
N ALA A 72 11.07 -16.39 -12.74
CA ALA A 72 10.30 -17.61 -12.97
C ALA A 72 10.89 -18.79 -12.15
N GLY A 73 10.14 -19.25 -11.14
CA GLY A 73 10.50 -20.40 -10.31
C GLY A 73 11.13 -20.07 -8.95
N GLU A 74 11.37 -18.80 -8.61
CA GLU A 74 11.80 -18.41 -7.26
C GLU A 74 10.60 -18.16 -6.32
N PRO A 75 10.81 -18.27 -5.00
CA PRO A 75 9.78 -17.93 -4.02
C PRO A 75 9.37 -16.46 -4.17
N SER A 76 8.08 -16.24 -4.40
CA SER A 76 7.50 -14.90 -4.31
C SER A 76 7.33 -14.54 -2.84
N HIS A 77 7.65 -13.31 -2.45
CA HIS A 77 7.43 -12.83 -1.08
C HIS A 77 6.67 -11.52 -1.08
N PHE A 78 5.88 -11.29 -0.04
CA PHE A 78 5.20 -10.02 0.14
C PHE A 78 6.13 -9.01 0.84
N LYS A 79 6.02 -7.76 0.42
CA LYS A 79 6.64 -6.60 1.04
C LYS A 79 5.55 -5.61 1.40
N ALA A 80 5.63 -5.04 2.60
CA ALA A 80 4.71 -4.04 3.10
C ALA A 80 5.50 -2.76 3.42
N ASP A 81 5.16 -1.66 2.76
CA ASP A 81 5.83 -0.36 2.92
C ASP A 81 4.80 0.71 3.27
N TRP A 82 5.25 1.76 3.95
CA TRP A 82 4.46 2.96 4.17
C TRP A 82 5.27 4.21 3.89
N THR A 83 4.58 5.26 3.47
CA THR A 83 5.15 6.60 3.25
C THR A 83 4.25 7.65 3.90
N ALA A 84 4.86 8.67 4.52
CA ALA A 84 4.17 9.78 5.14
C ALA A 84 4.78 11.10 4.65
N GLN A 85 3.96 11.98 4.08
CA GLN A 85 4.39 13.22 3.45
C GLN A 85 3.67 14.43 4.05
N THR A 86 4.40 15.53 4.26
CA THR A 86 3.83 16.84 4.62
C THR A 86 4.37 17.95 3.72
N TRP A 87 3.51 18.83 3.24
CA TRP A 87 3.90 20.03 2.51
C TRP A 87 2.95 21.20 2.81
N TYR A 88 3.45 22.43 2.69
CA TYR A 88 2.63 23.62 2.87
C TYR A 88 2.21 24.18 1.52
N SER A 89 0.93 24.50 1.35
CA SER A 89 0.38 25.04 0.10
C SER A 89 1.01 26.38 -0.31
N THR A 90 1.61 27.10 0.64
CA THR A 90 2.23 28.41 0.44
C THR A 90 3.74 28.36 0.22
N SER A 91 4.38 27.21 0.47
CA SER A 91 5.82 27.03 0.26
C SER A 91 6.05 26.15 -0.97
N GLY A 92 6.71 26.67 -2.01
CA GLY A 92 7.16 25.87 -3.16
C GLY A 92 8.31 24.90 -2.82
N GLY A 93 8.43 24.48 -1.56
CA GLY A 93 9.45 23.56 -1.09
C GLY A 93 9.08 22.10 -1.34
N GLN A 94 10.09 21.23 -1.30
CA GLN A 94 9.87 19.78 -1.40
C GLN A 94 9.09 19.26 -0.18
N PRO A 95 8.15 18.32 -0.35
CA PRO A 95 7.45 17.70 0.76
C PRO A 95 8.45 17.00 1.70
N ARG A 96 8.30 17.19 3.01
CA ARG A 96 8.99 16.36 3.99
C ARG A 96 8.39 14.97 3.92
N THR A 97 9.21 13.97 3.65
CA THR A 97 8.79 12.59 3.43
C THR A 97 9.48 11.67 4.42
N GLN A 98 8.71 10.79 5.05
CA GLN A 98 9.18 9.70 5.89
C GLN A 98 8.68 8.38 5.30
N HIS A 99 9.41 7.30 5.55
CA HIS A 99 9.10 5.98 5.05
C HIS A 99 9.39 4.94 6.13
N GLY A 100 8.75 3.79 6.02
CA GLY A 100 9.07 2.60 6.78
C GLY A 100 8.52 1.37 6.10
N SER A 101 8.87 0.21 6.64
CA SER A 101 8.47 -1.08 6.08
C SER A 101 8.19 -2.09 7.18
N HIS A 102 7.36 -3.08 6.86
CA HIS A 102 7.09 -4.24 7.68
C HIS A 102 7.34 -5.50 6.87
N GLU A 103 7.83 -6.54 7.56
CA GLU A 103 7.84 -7.88 7.00
C GLU A 103 6.43 -8.48 7.12
N VAL A 104 5.99 -9.13 6.04
CA VAL A 104 4.72 -9.85 5.97
C VAL A 104 4.99 -11.27 5.45
N PRO A 105 5.17 -12.26 6.34
CA PRO A 105 5.54 -13.62 5.97
C PRO A 105 4.32 -14.41 5.49
N TRP A 106 3.74 -13.96 4.38
CA TRP A 106 2.54 -14.56 3.81
C TRP A 106 2.88 -15.44 2.63
N ASP A 107 2.38 -16.66 2.64
CA ASP A 107 2.34 -17.50 1.45
C ASP A 107 0.97 -17.35 0.75
N ASP A 108 -0.11 -17.39 1.55
CA ASP A 108 -1.49 -17.22 1.08
C ASP A 108 -2.32 -16.30 2.01
N PRO A 109 -2.35 -14.99 1.75
CA PRO A 109 -3.01 -14.03 2.63
C PRO A 109 -4.55 -14.10 2.53
N THR A 110 -5.22 -13.86 3.66
CA THR A 110 -6.68 -13.67 3.73
C THR A 110 -7.04 -12.19 3.77
N ALA A 111 -8.34 -11.87 3.57
CA ALA A 111 -8.81 -10.48 3.57
C ALA A 111 -8.52 -9.81 4.93
N ASP A 112 -8.77 -10.50 6.03
CA ASP A 112 -8.47 -10.00 7.38
C ASP A 112 -6.99 -9.70 7.59
N MET A 113 -6.10 -10.56 7.06
CA MET A 113 -4.65 -10.32 7.13
C MET A 113 -4.24 -9.09 6.34
N LEU A 114 -4.82 -8.90 5.15
CA LEU A 114 -4.56 -7.74 4.30
C LEU A 114 -5.06 -6.45 4.96
N ILE A 115 -6.29 -6.47 5.50
CA ILE A 115 -6.90 -5.36 6.25
C ILE A 115 -6.02 -4.97 7.44
N ALA A 116 -5.65 -5.94 8.28
CA ALA A 116 -4.85 -5.69 9.47
C ALA A 116 -3.46 -5.12 9.13
N ALA A 117 -2.84 -5.60 8.06
CA ALA A 117 -1.54 -5.07 7.63
C ALA A 117 -1.64 -3.63 7.12
N VAL A 118 -2.63 -3.32 6.27
CA VAL A 118 -2.83 -1.96 5.77
C VAL A 118 -3.15 -1.01 6.92
N ASP A 119 -4.00 -1.40 7.85
CA ASP A 119 -4.33 -0.59 9.03
C ASP A 119 -3.08 -0.27 9.86
N ARG A 120 -2.23 -1.27 10.10
CA ARG A 120 -0.95 -1.09 10.79
C ARG A 120 -0.02 -0.12 10.04
N LEU A 121 0.13 -0.29 8.72
CA LEU A 121 0.95 0.60 7.89
C LEU A 121 0.49 2.06 7.95
N LEU A 122 -0.82 2.28 7.85
CA LEU A 122 -1.42 3.62 7.91
C LEU A 122 -1.29 4.23 9.31
N THR A 123 -1.38 3.41 10.36
CA THR A 123 -1.17 3.82 11.75
C THR A 123 0.27 4.30 11.97
N ASP A 124 1.26 3.53 11.51
CA ASP A 124 2.67 3.89 11.66
C ASP A 124 3.03 5.13 10.83
N ALA A 125 2.53 5.21 9.59
CA ALA A 125 2.70 6.40 8.75
C ALA A 125 2.16 7.66 9.42
N ARG A 126 1.03 7.54 10.13
CA ARG A 126 0.41 8.65 10.87
C ARG A 126 1.23 9.05 12.09
N ALA A 127 1.76 8.07 12.82
CA ALA A 127 2.64 8.32 13.96
C ALA A 127 3.95 9.00 13.56
N ALA A 128 4.44 8.77 12.34
CA ALA A 128 5.62 9.44 11.80
C ALA A 128 5.37 10.93 11.51
N LEU A 129 4.14 11.34 11.23
CA LEU A 129 3.84 12.75 10.94
C LEU A 129 3.98 13.62 12.21
N PRO A 130 4.58 14.82 12.12
CA PRO A 130 4.58 15.75 13.23
C PRO A 130 3.14 15.99 13.70
N SER A 131 2.93 15.82 15.02
CA SER A 131 1.66 15.57 15.70
C SER A 131 0.40 15.99 14.93
N TRP A 132 -0.39 14.98 14.56
CA TRP A 132 -1.81 15.11 14.18
C TRP A 132 -2.67 15.86 15.21
N ALA A 133 -2.18 16.00 16.45
CA ALA A 133 -2.80 16.76 17.51
C ALA A 133 -2.11 18.11 17.68
N LYS A 134 -2.60 19.14 16.97
CA LYS A 134 -2.62 20.53 17.45
C LYS A 134 -3.82 21.25 16.87
N GLY A 135 -4.98 20.99 17.47
CA GLY A 135 -5.93 22.07 17.75
C GLY A 135 -5.43 22.88 18.93
#